data_AF-A0A255Z7D7-F1
#
_entry.id   AF-A0A255Z7D7-F1
#
_cell.length_a   1.000
_cell.length_b   1.000
_cell.length_c   1.000
_cell.angle_alpha   90.00
_cell.angle_beta   90.00
_cell.angle_gamma   90.00
#
_symmetry.space_group_name_H-M   'P 1'
#
loop_
_entity.id
_entity.type
_entity.pdbx_description
1 polymer ?
#
loop_
_entity_poly.entity_id
_entity_poly.type
_entity_poly.pdbx_seq_one_letter_code
_entity_poly.pdbx_strand_id
1 'polypeptide(L)'
;MYEMTGYSHVVPEAIVLSNGKMDITVAAVLVLDQRGEARIEVREFVPPAAIPQDESAGRTLTWTIAQVDAHATPLMLDVVALKRDLSEGGALAQLLDRVGGGMSVEWDGSRHVGRFDADAESARNELTGIFDGVAFVREDMAAWEAGEWLRSEASSRGKLLSVIGLSVDSTDEEVAAAASKLVDEGIRDDVLVIGGVDAMQKAINDLIEEVREAA
;
A
#
# COMPACT_ATOMS: atom_id res chain seq x y z
N MET A 1 12.01 33.31 -4.71
CA MET A 1 10.75 32.64 -5.06
C MET A 1 11.14 31.18 -5.19
N TYR A 2 10.82 30.36 -4.20
CA TYR A 2 11.02 28.92 -4.31
C TYR A 2 9.99 28.41 -5.32
N GLU A 3 10.46 27.67 -6.33
CA GLU A 3 9.58 26.93 -7.22
C GLU A 3 8.96 25.81 -6.39
N MET A 4 7.63 25.78 -6.28
CA MET A 4 6.94 24.81 -5.45
C MET A 4 6.79 23.52 -6.26
N THR A 5 7.27 22.41 -5.72
CA THR A 5 7.32 21.15 -6.47
C THR A 5 6.02 20.37 -6.27
N GLY A 6 5.41 19.92 -7.36
CA GLY A 6 4.33 18.94 -7.32
C GLY A 6 4.86 17.51 -7.27
N TYR A 7 4.55 16.77 -6.20
CA TYR A 7 4.95 15.38 -5.99
C TYR A 7 3.84 14.36 -6.28
N SER A 8 2.66 14.79 -6.72
CA SER A 8 1.52 13.89 -6.96
C SER A 8 1.81 12.75 -7.96
N HIS A 9 2.80 12.92 -8.84
CA HIS A 9 3.23 11.92 -9.81
C HIS A 9 3.86 10.67 -9.16
N VAL A 10 4.30 10.76 -7.90
CA VAL A 10 4.90 9.64 -7.17
C VAL A 10 3.86 8.72 -6.53
N VAL A 11 2.59 9.13 -6.53
CA VAL A 11 1.48 8.35 -5.96
C VAL A 11 0.92 7.40 -7.02
N PRO A 12 1.00 6.08 -6.80
CA PRO A 12 0.36 5.09 -7.67
C PRO A 12 -1.16 5.28 -7.76
N GLU A 13 -1.79 4.63 -8.73
CA GLU A 13 -3.26 4.65 -8.88
C GLU A 13 -3.99 3.92 -7.75
N ALA A 14 -3.33 2.96 -7.10
CA ALA A 14 -3.83 2.29 -5.91
C ALA A 14 -2.66 1.82 -5.05
N ILE A 15 -2.83 1.88 -3.72
CA ILE A 15 -1.92 1.26 -2.76
C ILE A 15 -2.79 0.44 -1.80
N VAL A 16 -2.54 -0.87 -1.79
CA VAL A 16 -3.20 -1.80 -0.88
C VAL A 16 -2.12 -2.50 -0.07
N LEU A 17 -2.31 -2.50 1.24
CA LEU A 17 -1.44 -3.15 2.19
C LEU A 17 -2.15 -4.40 2.69
N SER A 18 -1.59 -5.57 2.38
CA SER A 18 -2.05 -6.85 2.92
C SER A 18 -0.85 -7.65 3.39
N ASN A 19 -1.06 -8.46 4.43
CA ASN A 19 -0.02 -9.31 4.95
C ASN A 19 -0.59 -10.64 5.45
N GLY A 20 -0.36 -11.70 4.68
CA GLY A 20 -0.69 -13.08 5.06
C GLY A 20 0.47 -13.84 5.71
N LYS A 21 1.61 -13.19 6.00
CA LYS A 21 2.81 -13.84 6.52
C LYS A 21 3.04 -13.47 7.99
N MET A 22 3.20 -14.49 8.83
CA MET A 22 3.63 -14.29 10.23
C MET A 22 4.98 -13.58 10.30
N ASP A 23 5.13 -12.71 11.29
CA ASP A 23 6.36 -11.96 11.63
C ASP A 23 6.85 -10.92 10.60
N ILE A 24 5.99 -10.55 9.64
CA ILE A 24 6.24 -9.44 8.73
C ILE A 24 5.31 -8.28 9.11
N THR A 25 5.76 -7.04 8.90
CA THR A 25 4.90 -5.86 8.82
C THR A 25 5.04 -5.28 7.40
N VAL A 26 3.93 -4.97 6.75
CA VAL A 26 3.93 -4.33 5.42
C VAL A 26 3.52 -2.89 5.58
N ALA A 27 4.32 -1.94 5.09
CA ALA A 27 4.01 -0.52 5.20
C ALA A 27 4.16 0.22 3.88
N ALA A 28 3.26 1.17 3.63
CA ALA A 28 3.48 2.22 2.66
C ALA A 28 4.30 3.33 3.33
N VAL A 29 5.39 3.72 2.70
CA VAL A 29 6.29 4.77 3.21
C VAL A 29 6.47 5.87 2.17
N LEU A 30 6.50 7.12 2.64
CA LEU A 30 6.99 8.26 1.88
C LEU A 30 8.48 8.39 2.12
N VAL A 31 9.26 8.45 1.05
CA VAL A 31 10.71 8.56 1.10
C VAL A 31 11.14 9.87 0.43
N LEU A 32 12.02 10.62 1.08
CA LEU A 32 12.71 11.78 0.50
C LEU A 32 14.22 11.54 0.61
N ASP A 33 14.93 11.55 -0.51
CA ASP A 33 16.38 11.37 -0.49
C ASP A 33 17.17 12.69 -0.44
N GLN A 34 18.49 12.59 -0.28
CA GLN A 34 19.43 13.72 -0.25
C GLN A 34 19.44 14.60 -1.52
N ARG A 35 18.78 14.19 -2.60
CA ARG A 35 18.65 14.99 -3.83
C ARG A 35 17.30 15.73 -3.88
N GLY A 36 16.45 15.55 -2.88
CA GLY A 36 15.09 16.08 -2.86
C GLY A 36 14.12 15.26 -3.71
N GLU A 37 14.50 14.05 -4.14
CA GLU A 37 13.59 13.18 -4.88
C GLU A 37 12.68 12.45 -3.90
N ALA A 38 11.37 12.68 -4.04
CA ALA A 38 10.35 12.00 -3.26
C ALA A 38 9.85 10.76 -3.99
N ARG A 39 9.45 9.72 -3.23
CA ARG A 39 8.80 8.51 -3.77
C ARG A 39 7.96 7.83 -2.70
N ILE A 40 6.97 7.05 -3.14
CA ILE A 40 6.22 6.15 -2.27
C ILE A 40 6.66 4.72 -2.54
N GLU A 41 6.97 3.98 -1.48
CA GLU A 41 7.38 2.59 -1.54
C GLU A 41 6.49 1.74 -0.63
N VAL A 42 6.22 0.50 -1.03
CA VAL A 42 5.70 -0.53 -0.13
C VAL A 42 6.86 -1.38 0.34
N ARG A 43 7.07 -1.47 1.65
CA ARG A 43 8.17 -2.18 2.27
C ARG A 43 7.67 -3.28 3.19
N GLU A 44 8.33 -4.44 3.13
CA GLU A 44 8.20 -5.51 4.12
C GLU A 44 9.28 -5.31 5.20
N PHE A 45 8.87 -5.32 6.46
CA PHE A 45 9.74 -5.23 7.61
C PHE A 45 9.73 -6.57 8.35
N VAL A 46 10.90 -7.19 8.50
CA VAL A 46 11.11 -8.40 9.30
C VAL A 46 11.94 -8.02 10.53
N PRO A 47 11.37 -8.05 11.75
CA PRO A 47 12.13 -7.71 12.95
C PRO A 47 13.23 -8.74 13.29
N PRO A 48 14.45 -8.32 13.68
CA PRO A 48 14.97 -6.95 13.63
C PRO A 48 15.44 -6.59 12.21
N ALA A 49 14.84 -5.56 11.61
CA ALA A 49 15.23 -5.09 10.28
C ALA A 49 16.47 -4.20 10.39
N ALA A 50 17.46 -4.41 9.53
CA ALA A 50 18.56 -3.48 9.37
C ALA A 50 18.05 -2.19 8.72
N ILE A 51 18.31 -1.05 9.34
CA ILE A 51 18.00 0.26 8.76
C ILE A 51 19.05 0.57 7.68
N PRO A 52 18.65 0.92 6.44
CA PRO A 52 19.59 1.31 5.40
C PRO A 52 20.55 2.40 5.87
N GLN A 53 21.82 2.33 5.44
CA GLN A 53 22.86 3.23 5.92
C GLN A 53 22.52 4.71 5.69
N ASP A 54 21.86 5.04 4.56
CA ASP A 54 21.44 6.40 4.24
C ASP A 54 20.36 6.92 5.18
N GLU A 55 19.41 6.06 5.57
CA GLU A 55 18.37 6.38 6.54
C GLU A 55 18.96 6.53 7.94
N SER A 56 19.85 5.62 8.36
CA SER A 56 20.59 5.72 9.63
C SER A 56 21.49 6.95 9.73
N ALA A 57 21.95 7.48 8.59
CA ALA A 57 22.75 8.69 8.51
C ALA A 57 21.90 9.96 8.32
N GLY A 58 20.57 9.86 8.22
CA GLY A 58 19.69 10.99 7.96
C GLY A 58 19.82 11.59 6.55
N ARG A 59 20.47 10.87 5.62
CA ARG A 59 20.60 11.27 4.20
C ARG A 59 19.40 10.86 3.36
N THR A 60 18.60 9.94 3.87
CA THR A 60 17.28 9.60 3.33
C THR A 60 16.31 9.63 4.49
N LEU A 61 15.17 10.27 4.29
CA LEU A 61 14.10 10.36 5.26
C LEU A 61 12.96 9.46 4.82
N THR A 62 12.38 8.75 5.79
CA THR A 62 11.29 7.81 5.58
C THR A 62 10.20 8.11 6.59
N TRP A 63 8.95 8.27 6.13
CA TRP A 63 7.77 8.41 6.98
C TRP A 63 6.76 7.32 6.64
N THR A 64 6.25 6.62 7.66
CA THR A 64 5.25 5.56 7.47
C THR A 64 3.86 6.18 7.29
N ILE A 65 3.30 6.04 6.09
CA ILE A 65 1.96 6.52 5.78
C ILE A 65 0.94 5.63 6.51
N ALA A 66 0.98 4.32 6.21
CA ALA A 66 0.19 3.31 6.88
C ALA A 66 0.94 1.97 6.92
N GLN A 67 0.57 1.10 7.87
CA GLN A 67 1.13 -0.25 7.99
C GLN A 67 0.10 -1.30 8.41
N VAL A 68 0.35 -2.55 8.03
CA VAL A 68 -0.43 -3.73 8.44
C VAL A 68 0.49 -4.83 8.96
N ASP A 69 0.11 -5.41 10.10
CA ASP A 69 0.78 -6.56 10.69
C ASP A 69 0.20 -7.89 10.19
N ALA A 70 0.85 -9.01 10.51
CA ALA A 70 0.56 -10.37 10.02
C ALA A 70 -0.89 -10.88 10.16
N HIS A 71 -1.74 -10.20 10.93
CA HIS A 71 -3.14 -10.58 11.19
C HIS A 71 -4.10 -9.38 11.09
N ALA A 72 -3.62 -8.24 10.61
CA ALA A 72 -4.47 -7.07 10.41
C ALA A 72 -5.30 -7.24 9.15
N THR A 73 -6.52 -6.71 9.18
CA THR A 73 -7.34 -6.55 7.97
C THR A 73 -6.55 -5.76 6.93
N PRO A 74 -6.57 -6.15 5.65
CA PRO A 74 -5.92 -5.37 4.61
C PRO A 74 -6.43 -3.92 4.60
N LEU A 75 -5.53 -2.98 4.34
CA LEU A 75 -5.81 -1.54 4.30
C LEU A 75 -5.64 -1.00 2.89
N MET A 76 -6.49 -0.06 2.50
CA MET A 76 -6.35 0.71 1.27
C MET A 76 -6.02 2.16 1.62
N LEU A 77 -5.07 2.76 0.90
CA LEU A 77 -4.82 4.20 1.03
C LEU A 77 -5.78 5.02 0.16
N ASP A 78 -6.21 6.16 0.68
CA ASP A 78 -6.86 7.24 -0.04
C ASP A 78 -5.83 7.97 -0.91
N VAL A 79 -5.54 7.38 -2.05
CA VAL A 79 -4.62 7.93 -3.05
C VAL A 79 -5.10 9.28 -3.60
N VAL A 80 -6.40 9.60 -3.52
CA VAL A 80 -6.93 10.88 -3.99
C VAL A 80 -6.57 11.98 -3.01
N ALA A 81 -6.81 11.76 -1.71
CA ALA A 81 -6.36 12.68 -0.67
C ALA A 81 -4.83 12.82 -0.67
N LEU A 82 -4.09 11.72 -0.81
CA LEU A 82 -2.64 11.74 -0.87
C LEU A 82 -2.10 12.49 -2.10
N LYS A 83 -2.67 12.26 -3.30
CA LYS A 83 -2.33 13.01 -4.52
C LYS A 83 -2.61 14.50 -4.37
N ARG A 84 -3.73 14.87 -3.74
CA ARG A 84 -4.08 16.27 -3.48
C ARG A 84 -3.06 16.92 -2.55
N ASP A 85 -2.71 16.28 -1.45
CA ASP A 85 -1.80 16.87 -0.46
C ASP A 85 -0.33 16.92 -0.95
N LEU A 86 0.04 16.05 -1.90
CA LEU A 86 1.32 16.08 -2.61
C LEU A 86 1.31 16.89 -3.92
N SER A 87 0.18 17.46 -4.33
CA SER A 87 0.13 18.32 -5.52
C SER A 87 0.84 19.65 -5.27
N GLU A 88 1.15 20.42 -6.33
CA GLU A 88 1.75 21.75 -6.19
C GLU A 88 0.88 22.63 -5.28
N GLY A 89 1.48 23.16 -4.21
CA GLY A 89 0.74 23.94 -3.21
C GLY A 89 0.07 23.11 -2.11
N GLY A 90 0.08 21.78 -2.20
CA GLY A 90 -0.44 20.88 -1.17
C GLY A 90 0.37 20.91 0.12
N ALA A 91 -0.27 20.53 1.23
CA ALA A 91 0.34 20.61 2.57
C ALA A 91 1.59 19.73 2.68
N LEU A 92 1.54 18.49 2.18
CA LEU A 92 2.70 17.59 2.20
C LEU A 92 3.79 18.07 1.23
N ALA A 93 3.42 18.55 0.04
CA ALA A 93 4.38 19.09 -0.93
C ALA A 93 5.18 20.26 -0.34
N GLN A 94 4.50 21.21 0.33
CA GLN A 94 5.15 22.34 1.00
C GLN A 94 6.14 21.88 2.09
N LEU A 95 5.78 20.87 2.86
CA LEU A 95 6.66 20.33 3.90
C LEU A 95 7.88 19.63 3.29
N LEU A 96 7.70 18.87 2.20
CA LEU A 96 8.80 18.23 1.49
C LEU A 96 9.76 19.26 0.89
N ASP A 97 9.24 20.33 0.27
CA ASP A 97 10.06 21.42 -0.26
C ASP A 97 10.88 22.11 0.85
N ARG A 98 10.28 22.36 2.02
CA ARG A 98 10.97 22.92 3.20
C ARG A 98 12.08 22.01 3.70
N VAL A 99 11.80 20.71 3.82
CA VAL A 99 12.81 19.72 4.23
C VAL A 99 13.95 19.65 3.22
N GLY A 100 13.65 19.49 1.93
CA GLY A 100 14.65 19.40 0.87
C GLY A 100 15.48 20.68 0.71
N GLY A 101 14.86 21.85 0.87
CA GLY A 101 15.52 23.14 0.78
C GLY A 101 16.47 23.46 1.94
N GLY A 102 16.18 22.96 3.15
CA GLY A 102 17.01 23.16 4.35
C GLY A 102 17.87 21.95 4.74
N MET A 103 17.92 20.92 3.88
CA MET A 103 18.76 19.74 4.08
C MET A 103 20.14 19.92 3.43
N SER A 104 21.19 19.54 4.14
CA SER A 104 22.55 19.38 3.61
C SER A 104 23.13 18.03 4.01
N VAL A 105 24.15 17.57 3.28
CA VAL A 105 24.93 16.37 3.65
C VAL A 105 26.36 16.79 3.96
N GLU A 106 26.80 16.50 5.17
CA GLU A 106 28.08 16.97 5.69
C GLU A 106 28.90 15.81 6.28
N TRP A 107 30.23 15.92 6.22
CA TRP A 107 31.13 14.97 6.85
C TRP A 107 31.28 15.29 8.36
N ASP A 108 30.93 14.36 9.24
CA ASP A 108 30.97 14.56 10.70
C ASP A 108 32.30 14.13 11.36
N GLY A 109 33.28 13.70 10.55
CA GLY A 109 34.54 13.11 11.04
C GLY A 109 34.58 11.58 10.94
N SER A 110 33.44 10.92 10.76
CA SER A 110 33.35 9.46 10.61
C SER A 110 32.53 9.02 9.39
N ARG A 111 31.44 9.72 9.07
CA ARG A 111 30.57 9.44 7.92
C ARG A 111 29.90 10.71 7.39
N HIS A 112 29.31 10.61 6.20
CA HIS A 112 28.42 11.66 5.68
C HIS A 112 27.05 11.54 6.35
N VAL A 113 26.58 12.62 6.95
CA VAL A 113 25.30 12.69 7.67
C VAL A 113 24.43 13.82 7.12
N GLY A 114 23.11 13.61 7.15
CA GLY A 114 22.15 14.67 6.89
C GLY A 114 22.15 15.70 8.02
N ARG A 115 22.16 16.97 7.67
CA ARG A 115 21.94 18.11 8.55
C ARG A 115 20.75 18.90 8.06
N PHE A 116 20.00 19.44 9.00
CA PHE A 116 18.77 20.18 8.73
C PHE A 116 18.89 21.53 9.43
N ASP A 117 18.54 22.59 8.71
CA ASP A 117 18.31 23.88 9.36
C ASP A 117 17.03 23.84 10.23
N ALA A 118 16.76 24.95 10.92
CA ALA A 118 15.61 25.03 11.82
C ALA A 118 14.26 24.89 11.10
N ASP A 119 14.14 25.33 9.85
CA ASP A 119 12.90 25.23 9.09
C ASP A 119 12.67 23.80 8.60
N ALA A 120 13.70 23.16 8.04
CA ALA A 120 13.66 21.76 7.64
C ALA A 120 13.40 20.82 8.83
N GLU A 121 14.01 21.08 9.99
CA GLU A 121 13.75 20.30 11.20
C GLU A 121 12.29 20.46 11.68
N SER A 122 11.74 21.68 11.63
CA SER A 122 10.32 21.93 11.94
C SER A 122 9.41 21.15 10.99
N ALA A 123 9.65 21.27 9.67
CA ALA A 123 8.87 20.59 8.65
C ALA A 123 8.95 19.06 8.78
N ARG A 124 10.13 18.50 9.12
CA ARG A 124 10.30 17.06 9.38
C ARG A 124 9.44 16.60 10.55
N ASN A 125 9.40 17.37 11.63
CA ASN A 125 8.59 17.03 12.81
C ASN A 125 7.09 17.16 12.51
N GLU A 126 6.68 18.15 11.71
CA GLU A 126 5.31 18.27 11.22
C GLU A 126 4.91 17.05 10.38
N LEU A 127 5.76 16.60 9.44
CA LEU A 127 5.53 15.38 8.67
C LEU A 127 5.42 14.14 9.57
N THR A 128 6.29 14.00 10.57
CA THR A 128 6.19 12.92 11.56
C THR A 128 4.89 12.99 12.38
N GLY A 129 4.36 14.19 12.63
CA GLY A 129 3.07 14.35 13.32
C GLY A 129 1.86 14.00 12.44
N ILE A 130 1.96 14.23 11.12
CA ILE A 130 0.91 13.85 10.15
C ILE A 130 0.89 12.33 9.95
N PHE A 131 2.07 11.72 9.85
CA PHE A 131 2.23 10.29 9.60
C PHE A 131 2.33 9.51 10.91
N ASP A 132 1.18 9.09 11.43
CA ASP A 132 1.04 8.31 12.67
C ASP A 132 0.98 6.79 12.46
N GLY A 133 1.15 6.33 11.21
CA GLY A 133 1.07 4.92 10.84
C GLY A 133 -0.33 4.44 10.44
N VAL A 134 -1.33 5.32 10.42
CA VAL A 134 -2.69 5.06 9.85
C VAL A 134 -3.19 6.24 9.00
N ALA A 135 -2.28 7.11 8.56
CA ALA A 135 -2.62 8.30 7.78
C ALA A 135 -3.10 7.91 6.37
N PHE A 136 -4.05 8.69 5.84
CA PHE A 136 -4.62 8.50 4.50
C PHE A 136 -5.17 7.09 4.25
N VAL A 137 -5.67 6.38 5.27
CA VAL A 137 -6.38 5.12 5.08
C VAL A 137 -7.83 5.37 4.68
N ARG A 138 -8.34 4.64 3.68
CA ARG A 138 -9.77 4.67 3.34
C ARG A 138 -10.56 3.89 4.37
N GLU A 139 -11.55 4.54 4.98
CA GLU A 139 -12.47 3.92 5.93
C GLU A 139 -13.76 3.42 5.27
N ASP A 140 -14.04 3.89 4.06
CA ASP A 140 -15.29 3.65 3.32
C ASP A 140 -15.22 2.48 2.35
N MET A 141 -14.06 1.80 2.23
CA MET A 141 -13.89 0.63 1.36
C MET A 141 -13.07 -0.44 2.08
N ALA A 142 -13.56 -1.67 2.11
CA ALA A 142 -12.83 -2.80 2.67
C ALA A 142 -11.95 -3.45 1.61
N ALA A 143 -10.73 -3.87 1.96
CA ALA A 143 -9.87 -4.65 1.08
C ALA A 143 -9.88 -6.13 1.51
N TRP A 144 -10.14 -7.04 0.57
CA TRP A 144 -10.26 -8.47 0.83
C TRP A 144 -9.37 -9.26 -0.12
N GLU A 145 -8.74 -10.31 0.37
CA GLU A 145 -8.08 -11.28 -0.51
C GLU A 145 -9.13 -12.01 -1.36
N ALA A 146 -8.82 -12.30 -2.62
CA ALA A 146 -9.78 -12.88 -3.56
C ALA A 146 -10.39 -14.19 -3.06
N GLY A 147 -9.60 -15.06 -2.43
CA GLY A 147 -10.09 -16.31 -1.85
C GLY A 147 -10.99 -16.11 -0.63
N GLU A 148 -10.74 -15.09 0.18
CA GLU A 148 -11.59 -14.76 1.33
C GLU A 148 -12.92 -14.14 0.87
N TRP A 149 -12.86 -13.22 -0.10
CA TRP A 149 -14.05 -12.64 -0.73
C TRP A 149 -14.89 -13.74 -1.40
N LEU A 150 -14.26 -14.62 -2.19
CA LEU A 150 -14.95 -15.74 -2.81
C LEU A 150 -15.65 -16.64 -1.78
N ARG A 151 -15.02 -16.87 -0.62
CA ARG A 151 -15.57 -17.74 0.44
C ARG A 151 -16.59 -17.05 1.35
N SER A 152 -16.68 -15.72 1.33
CA SER A 152 -17.70 -14.99 2.11
C SER A 152 -19.11 -15.28 1.58
N GLU A 153 -19.23 -15.54 0.28
CA GLU A 153 -20.50 -15.76 -0.44
C GLU A 153 -21.23 -17.08 -0.10
N ALA A 154 -20.57 -18.07 0.52
CA ALA A 154 -21.24 -19.34 0.82
C ALA A 154 -20.76 -20.07 2.08
N SER A 155 -21.71 -20.67 2.80
CA SER A 155 -21.44 -21.45 4.02
C SER A 155 -20.82 -22.84 3.76
N SER A 156 -20.74 -23.31 2.50
CA SER A 156 -20.18 -24.64 2.17
C SER A 156 -19.56 -24.70 0.77
N ARG A 157 -18.36 -25.29 0.65
CA ARG A 157 -17.51 -25.30 -0.56
C ARG A 157 -18.16 -25.86 -1.82
N GLY A 158 -18.78 -27.03 -1.75
CA GLY A 158 -19.45 -27.64 -2.92
C GLY A 158 -20.65 -26.84 -3.43
N LYS A 159 -21.27 -26.00 -2.60
CA LYS A 159 -22.33 -25.07 -3.04
C LYS A 159 -21.78 -23.81 -3.66
N LEU A 160 -20.55 -23.43 -3.33
CA LEU A 160 -19.95 -22.17 -3.78
C LEU A 160 -19.78 -22.14 -5.30
N LEU A 161 -19.28 -23.22 -5.92
CA LEU A 161 -19.22 -23.33 -7.40
C LEU A 161 -20.60 -23.15 -8.04
N SER A 162 -21.63 -23.81 -7.51
CA SER A 162 -22.99 -23.66 -8.02
C SER A 162 -23.57 -22.25 -7.79
N VAL A 163 -23.21 -21.57 -6.71
CA VAL A 163 -23.67 -20.18 -6.42
C VAL A 163 -23.09 -19.20 -7.44
N ILE A 164 -21.82 -19.37 -7.80
CA ILE A 164 -21.15 -18.54 -8.82
C ILE A 164 -21.41 -19.00 -10.25
N GLY A 165 -22.24 -20.04 -10.44
CA GLY A 165 -22.67 -20.54 -11.74
C GLY A 165 -21.63 -21.40 -12.47
N LEU A 166 -20.68 -21.99 -11.73
CA LEU A 166 -19.61 -22.84 -12.25
C LEU A 166 -19.75 -24.31 -11.81
N SER A 167 -18.97 -25.17 -12.45
CA SER A 167 -18.83 -26.58 -12.11
C SER A 167 -17.36 -27.02 -12.17
N VAL A 168 -17.07 -28.27 -11.79
CA VAL A 168 -15.71 -28.83 -11.87
C VAL A 168 -15.21 -29.03 -13.31
N ASP A 169 -16.11 -28.96 -14.29
CA ASP A 169 -15.83 -29.10 -15.72
C ASP A 169 -15.89 -27.75 -16.46
N SER A 170 -16.01 -26.64 -15.72
CA SER A 170 -16.08 -25.31 -16.32
C SER A 170 -14.81 -24.93 -17.07
N THR A 171 -14.96 -24.19 -18.17
CA THR A 171 -13.83 -23.79 -19.01
C THR A 171 -13.10 -22.56 -18.47
N ASP A 172 -11.88 -22.31 -18.94
CA ASP A 172 -11.11 -21.12 -18.57
C ASP A 172 -11.86 -19.82 -18.89
N GLU A 173 -12.61 -19.78 -19.99
CA GLU A 173 -13.43 -18.61 -20.34
C GLU A 173 -14.60 -18.40 -19.37
N GLU A 174 -15.25 -19.48 -18.92
CA GLU A 174 -16.32 -19.41 -17.92
C GLU A 174 -15.77 -18.93 -16.57
N VAL A 175 -14.60 -19.44 -16.17
CA VAL A 175 -13.90 -19.02 -14.96
C VAL A 175 -13.52 -17.53 -15.05
N ALA A 176 -12.94 -17.08 -16.17
CA ALA A 176 -12.56 -15.68 -16.35
C ALA A 176 -13.77 -14.74 -16.31
N ALA A 177 -14.89 -15.13 -16.92
CA ALA A 177 -16.12 -14.35 -16.88
C ALA A 177 -16.69 -14.25 -15.45
N ALA A 178 -16.70 -15.35 -14.70
CA ALA A 178 -17.12 -15.35 -13.30
C ALA A 178 -16.19 -14.51 -12.43
N ALA A 179 -14.87 -14.62 -12.64
CA ALA A 179 -13.87 -13.84 -11.91
C ALA A 179 -14.08 -12.33 -12.11
N SER A 180 -14.26 -11.89 -13.36
CA SER A 180 -14.56 -10.49 -13.68
C SER A 180 -15.84 -10.02 -12.99
N LYS A 181 -16.90 -10.83 -13.03
CA LYS A 181 -18.18 -10.49 -12.42
C LYS A 181 -18.07 -10.32 -10.90
N LEU A 182 -17.37 -11.23 -10.21
CA LEU A 182 -17.19 -11.19 -8.75
C LEU A 182 -16.34 -9.99 -8.30
N VAL A 183 -15.35 -9.59 -9.09
CA VAL A 183 -14.55 -8.38 -8.83
C VAL A 183 -15.42 -7.13 -9.01
N ASP A 184 -16.23 -7.08 -10.07
CA ASP A 184 -17.16 -5.97 -10.28
C ASP A 184 -18.24 -5.88 -9.19
N GLU A 185 -18.71 -7.03 -8.68
CA GLU A 185 -19.63 -7.09 -7.54
C GLU A 185 -18.97 -6.57 -6.27
N GLY A 186 -17.72 -6.98 -5.99
CA GLY A 186 -16.95 -6.42 -4.88
C GLY A 186 -16.91 -4.88 -4.93
N ILE A 187 -16.59 -4.29 -6.08
CA ILE A 187 -16.54 -2.83 -6.24
C ILE A 187 -17.90 -2.18 -5.94
N ARG A 188 -19.02 -2.81 -6.33
CA ARG A 188 -20.37 -2.30 -6.05
C ARG A 188 -20.73 -2.37 -4.56
N ASP A 189 -20.15 -3.32 -3.85
CA ASP A 189 -20.36 -3.55 -2.42
C ASP A 189 -19.28 -2.87 -1.55
N ASP A 190 -18.56 -1.89 -2.12
CA ASP A 190 -17.47 -1.16 -1.46
C ASP A 190 -16.34 -2.08 -0.96
N VAL A 191 -16.07 -3.16 -1.71
CA VAL A 191 -14.98 -4.11 -1.48
C VAL A 191 -13.98 -4.10 -2.63
N LEU A 192 -12.70 -3.89 -2.30
CA LEU A 192 -11.61 -4.07 -3.25
C LEU A 192 -11.05 -5.48 -3.13
N VAL A 193 -11.17 -6.25 -4.22
CA VAL A 193 -10.54 -7.57 -4.33
C VAL A 193 -9.06 -7.41 -4.66
N ILE A 194 -8.19 -7.82 -3.74
CA ILE A 194 -6.73 -7.71 -3.89
C ILE A 194 -6.24 -8.56 -5.05
N GLY A 195 -5.47 -7.96 -5.95
CA GLY A 195 -4.97 -8.60 -7.17
C GLY A 195 -6.00 -8.70 -8.30
N GLY A 196 -7.23 -8.21 -8.09
CA GLY A 196 -8.25 -8.08 -9.12
C GLY A 196 -8.68 -9.41 -9.75
N VAL A 197 -8.95 -9.37 -11.05
CA VAL A 197 -9.51 -10.50 -11.81
C VAL A 197 -8.58 -11.70 -11.82
N ASP A 198 -7.27 -11.50 -11.98
CA ASP A 198 -6.29 -12.60 -12.03
C ASP A 198 -6.23 -13.37 -10.70
N ALA A 199 -6.25 -12.66 -9.58
CA ALA A 199 -6.27 -13.27 -8.26
C ALA A 199 -7.59 -14.02 -8.00
N MET A 200 -8.71 -13.46 -8.46
CA MET A 200 -10.02 -14.12 -8.38
C MET A 200 -10.10 -15.37 -9.26
N GLN A 201 -9.59 -15.31 -10.48
CA GLN A 201 -9.51 -16.46 -11.38
C GLN A 201 -8.67 -17.58 -10.76
N LYS A 202 -7.52 -17.24 -10.18
CA LYS A 202 -6.71 -18.20 -9.43
C LYS A 202 -7.50 -18.81 -8.26
N ALA A 203 -8.17 -17.99 -7.46
CA ALA A 203 -8.96 -18.46 -6.31
C ALA A 203 -10.10 -19.41 -6.73
N ILE A 204 -10.75 -19.15 -7.86
CA ILE A 204 -11.79 -20.04 -8.42
C ILE A 204 -11.16 -21.36 -8.90
N ASN A 205 -10.03 -21.31 -9.60
CA ASN A 205 -9.33 -22.52 -10.05
C ASN A 205 -8.88 -23.39 -8.87
N ASP A 206 -8.32 -22.78 -7.83
CA ASP A 206 -7.93 -23.47 -6.59
C ASP A 206 -9.16 -24.15 -5.95
N LEU A 207 -10.32 -23.48 -5.94
CA LEU A 207 -11.58 -24.05 -5.45
C LEU A 207 -12.08 -25.22 -6.31
N ILE A 208 -11.96 -25.13 -7.65
CA ILE A 208 -12.37 -26.21 -8.57
C ILE A 208 -11.54 -27.48 -8.29
N GLU A 209 -10.22 -27.34 -8.17
CA GLU A 209 -9.34 -28.46 -7.85
C GLU A 209 -9.64 -29.03 -6.45
N GLU A 210 -9.83 -28.19 -5.43
CA GLU A 210 -10.24 -28.63 -4.09
C GLU A 210 -11.52 -29.47 -4.11
N VAL A 211 -12.53 -29.08 -4.90
CA VAL A 211 -13.79 -29.82 -5.02
C VAL A 211 -13.60 -31.12 -5.79
N ARG A 212 -12.77 -31.12 -6.83
CA ARG A 212 -12.47 -32.32 -7.63
C ARG A 212 -11.75 -33.38 -6.80
N GLU A 213 -10.82 -32.98 -5.93
CA GLU A 213 -10.10 -33.89 -5.04
C GLU A 213 -10.98 -34.47 -3.92
N ALA A 214 -12.06 -33.79 -3.56
CA ALA A 214 -12.99 -34.20 -2.50
C ALA A 214 -14.14 -35.12 -2.96
N ALA A 215 -14.30 -35.32 -4.27
CA ALA A 215 -15.37 -36.11 -4.90
C ALA A 215 -14.94 -37.57 -5.15
#